data_AF-A0A941UJU0-F1
#
_entry.id   AF-A0A941UJU0-F1
#
_cell.length_a   1.000
_cell.length_b   1.000
_cell.length_c   1.000
_cell.angle_alpha   90.00
_cell.angle_beta   90.00
_cell.angle_gamma   90.00
#
_symmetry.space_group_name_H-M   'P 1'
#
loop_
_entity.id
_entity.type
_entity.pdbx_description
1 polymer ?
#
loop_
_entity_poly.entity_id
_entity_poly.type
_entity_poly.pdbx_seq_one_letter_code
_entity_poly.pdbx_strand_id
1 'polypeptide(L)'
;MRIQAGKRILLLLMAALTAASEALLTEGATMATLTITSPAFKTGEFIPSKFTCDGTDVNPALNISNVPPEAKSLALIMDDPDAPGGMWVHWVVWNIDPMTRDIGENSVPGGAKQGVNDFRKTPYGGPCPPSG
;
A
#
# COMPACT_ATOMS: atom_id res chain seq x y z
N MET A 1 -18.44 2.72 -6.32
CA MET A 1 -18.37 2.19 -4.94
C MET A 1 -17.70 3.19 -4.01
N ARG A 2 -18.48 3.92 -3.19
CA ARG A 2 -17.96 4.95 -2.28
C ARG A 2 -17.28 4.19 -1.17
N ILE A 3 -15.95 4.15 -1.17
CA ILE A 3 -15.22 3.87 0.06
C ILE A 3 -15.54 5.08 0.94
N GLN A 4 -16.54 4.94 1.81
CA GLN A 4 -17.02 6.06 2.63
C GLN A 4 -15.82 6.57 3.43
N ALA A 5 -15.49 7.83 3.17
CA ALA A 5 -14.60 8.63 3.99
C ALA A 5 -15.06 8.52 5.46
N GLY A 6 -14.36 7.70 6.24
CA GLY A 6 -14.91 7.39 7.56
C GLY A 6 -14.15 6.46 8.49
N LYS A 7 -13.02 5.83 8.13
CA LYS A 7 -12.00 5.34 9.09
C LYS A 7 -10.81 4.75 8.36
N ARG A 8 -9.74 5.56 8.28
CA ARG A 8 -8.32 5.20 8.17
C ARG A 8 -8.01 3.84 7.52
N ILE A 9 -7.69 3.85 6.23
CA ILE A 9 -6.77 2.86 5.63
C ILE A 9 -5.51 2.90 6.49
N LEU A 10 -5.29 1.85 7.30
CA LEU A 10 -4.16 1.78 8.21
C LEU A 10 -3.04 0.98 7.53
N LEU A 11 -2.26 1.67 6.69
CA LEU A 11 -0.97 1.17 6.22
C LEU A 11 -0.02 1.03 7.42
N LEU A 12 0.06 -0.17 7.99
CA LEU A 12 1.05 -0.52 9.01
C LEU A 12 2.40 -0.83 8.34
N LEU A 13 3.27 0.17 8.30
CA LEU A 13 4.70 0.01 8.01
C LEU A 13 5.46 0.00 9.33
N MET A 14 5.88 -1.18 9.80
CA MET A 14 6.76 -1.31 10.96
C MET A 14 8.21 -1.08 10.53
N ALA A 15 8.81 0.01 11.00
CA ALA A 15 10.26 0.18 11.06
C ALA A 15 10.74 -0.24 12.46
N ALA A 16 11.60 -1.25 12.55
CA ALA A 16 12.19 -1.66 13.81
C ALA A 16 13.25 -0.63 14.24
N LEU A 17 13.05 0.01 15.40
CA LEU A 17 13.91 1.05 15.96
C LEU A 17 14.72 0.48 17.14
N THR A 18 16.04 0.49 17.03
CA THR A 18 16.98 0.27 18.16
C THR A 18 17.63 1.59 18.54
N ALA A 19 17.55 1.98 19.82
CA ALA A 19 18.04 3.25 20.35
C ALA A 19 19.49 3.17 20.87
N ALA A 20 20.29 4.24 20.63
CA ALA A 20 21.01 5.02 21.67
C ALA A 20 21.91 6.15 21.10
N SER A 21 21.88 7.29 21.81
CA SER A 21 22.87 8.39 21.94
C SER A 21 22.74 9.66 21.07
N GLU A 22 23.13 10.79 21.69
CA GLU A 22 22.56 12.13 21.58
C GLU A 22 23.19 13.10 20.55
N ALA A 23 22.29 13.91 19.98
CA ALA A 23 22.40 15.33 19.60
C ALA A 23 23.53 15.83 18.66
N LEU A 24 23.13 16.29 17.46
CA LEU A 24 23.41 17.66 17.02
C LEU A 24 22.34 18.16 16.02
N LEU A 25 22.00 19.45 16.16
CA LEU A 25 20.89 20.18 15.54
C LEU A 25 20.88 20.12 14.01
N THR A 26 19.70 19.92 13.41
CA THR A 26 19.45 20.36 12.03
C THR A 26 18.02 20.86 11.90
N GLU A 27 17.89 22.02 11.25
CA GLU A 27 16.68 22.78 11.03
C GLU A 27 15.54 21.94 10.45
N GLY A 28 14.36 22.07 11.06
CA GLY A 28 13.09 22.15 10.33
C GLY A 28 12.82 21.13 9.23
N ALA A 29 13.29 19.89 9.34
CA ALA A 29 12.69 18.81 8.59
C ALA A 29 11.29 18.61 9.18
N THR A 30 10.29 19.26 8.59
CA THR A 30 8.94 18.70 8.61
C THR A 30 9.13 17.25 8.15
N MET A 31 9.01 16.30 9.08
CA MET A 31 9.09 14.87 8.75
C MET A 31 8.00 14.62 7.72
N ALA A 32 8.35 14.68 6.44
CA ALA A 32 7.40 14.52 5.37
C ALA A 32 6.85 13.11 5.51
N THR A 33 5.54 13.00 5.73
CA THR A 33 4.90 11.70 5.94
C THR A 33 5.05 10.87 4.67
N LEU A 34 5.56 9.66 4.80
CA LEU A 34 5.56 8.66 3.73
C LEU A 34 4.16 8.60 3.12
N THR A 35 4.09 8.83 1.80
CA THR A 35 2.84 8.96 1.08
C THR A 35 2.77 7.97 -0.06
N ILE A 36 1.59 7.41 -0.28
CA ILE A 36 1.27 6.55 -1.42
C ILE A 36 0.04 7.11 -2.14
N THR A 37 0.11 7.19 -3.46
CA THR A 37 -0.99 7.70 -4.31
C THR A 37 -1.15 6.82 -5.54
N SER A 38 -2.26 6.93 -6.25
CA SER A 38 -2.44 6.29 -7.55
C SER A 38 -2.87 7.33 -8.59
N PRO A 39 -2.36 7.29 -9.83
CA PRO A 39 -2.94 8.07 -10.91
C PRO A 39 -4.31 7.54 -11.36
N ALA A 40 -4.67 6.31 -11.00
CA ALA A 40 -5.91 5.67 -11.43
C ALA A 40 -7.15 6.16 -10.67
N PHE A 41 -6.98 6.57 -9.41
CA PHE A 41 -8.07 7.05 -8.56
C PHE A 41 -7.51 7.87 -7.39
N LYS A 42 -8.37 8.75 -6.83
CA LYS A 42 -8.04 9.53 -5.63
C LYS A 42 -8.54 8.80 -4.38
N THR A 43 -7.98 9.16 -3.23
CA THR A 43 -8.46 8.66 -1.93
C THR A 43 -9.96 8.92 -1.75
N GLY A 44 -10.72 7.87 -1.44
CA GLY A 44 -12.17 7.92 -1.23
C GLY A 44 -13.02 7.90 -2.50
N GLU A 45 -12.40 7.96 -3.68
CA GLU A 45 -13.09 7.82 -4.96
C GLU A 45 -13.27 6.34 -5.33
N PHE A 46 -14.03 6.12 -6.41
CA PHE A 46 -14.26 4.78 -6.93
C PHE A 46 -12.98 4.22 -7.56
N ILE A 47 -12.67 2.96 -7.24
CA ILE A 47 -11.65 2.19 -7.94
C ILE A 47 -12.20 1.80 -9.31
N PRO A 48 -11.49 2.08 -10.42
CA PRO A 48 -11.90 1.65 -11.76
C PRO A 48 -12.06 0.14 -11.87
N SER A 49 -13.07 -0.32 -12.61
CA SER A 49 -13.40 -1.76 -12.76
C SER A 49 -12.22 -2.61 -13.23
N LYS A 50 -11.29 -2.02 -13.99
CA LYS A 50 -10.04 -2.67 -14.40
C LYS A 50 -9.27 -3.32 -13.25
N PHE A 51 -9.32 -2.72 -12.06
CA PHE A 51 -8.60 -3.17 -10.85
C PHE A 51 -9.51 -3.92 -9.88
N THR A 52 -10.72 -4.30 -10.29
CA THR A 52 -11.66 -5.11 -9.50
C THR A 52 -11.88 -6.46 -10.18
N CYS A 53 -12.59 -7.36 -9.51
CA CYS A 53 -12.96 -8.66 -10.09
C CYS A 53 -13.87 -8.55 -11.33
N ASP A 54 -14.49 -7.38 -11.57
CA ASP A 54 -15.32 -7.11 -12.74
C ASP A 54 -14.49 -6.78 -14.00
N GLY A 55 -13.17 -6.58 -13.86
CA GLY A 55 -12.28 -6.22 -14.95
C GLY A 55 -11.11 -7.19 -15.09
N THR A 56 -9.91 -6.64 -15.30
CA THR A 56 -8.70 -7.43 -15.51
C THR A 56 -8.07 -7.95 -14.23
N ASP A 57 -8.54 -7.47 -13.07
CA ASP A 57 -8.08 -7.90 -11.74
C ASP A 57 -6.56 -7.74 -11.52
N VAL A 58 -6.01 -6.60 -11.96
CA VAL A 58 -4.58 -6.27 -11.82
C VAL A 58 -4.39 -5.17 -10.78
N ASN A 59 -3.20 -5.07 -10.19
CA ASN A 59 -2.89 -3.98 -9.26
C ASN A 59 -2.89 -2.63 -9.99
N PRO A 60 -3.40 -1.55 -9.35
CA PRO A 60 -3.25 -0.21 -9.89
C PRO A 60 -1.79 0.24 -9.84
N ALA A 61 -1.44 1.21 -10.67
CA ALA A 61 -0.18 1.93 -10.53
C ALA A 61 -0.17 2.71 -9.20
N LEU A 62 0.95 2.68 -8.49
CA LEU A 62 1.12 3.36 -7.20
C LEU A 62 2.38 4.23 -7.25
N ASN A 63 2.29 5.46 -6.77
CA ASN A 63 3.43 6.36 -6.59
C ASN A 63 3.75 6.47 -5.11
N ILE A 64 5.02 6.34 -4.77
CA ILE A 64 5.55 6.38 -3.40
C ILE A 64 6.46 7.60 -3.27
N SER A 65 6.19 8.44 -2.28
CA SER A 65 6.97 9.65 -2.01
C SER A 65 7.24 9.81 -0.51
N ASN A 66 8.21 10.66 -0.18
CA ASN A 66 8.62 10.95 1.19
C ASN A 66 9.07 9.69 1.96
N VAL A 67 9.79 8.79 1.29
CA VAL A 67 10.44 7.65 1.95
C VAL A 67 11.53 8.18 2.89
N PRO A 68 11.52 7.80 4.18
CA PRO A 68 12.56 8.23 5.11
C PRO A 68 13.95 7.82 4.62
N PRO A 69 14.96 8.71 4.68
CA PRO A 69 16.30 8.43 4.16
C PRO A 69 16.98 7.22 4.83
N GLU A 70 16.59 6.89 6.05
CA GLU A 70 17.09 5.75 6.83
C GLU A 70 16.42 4.41 6.49
N ALA A 71 15.35 4.41 5.67
CA ALA A 71 14.60 3.21 5.32
C ALA A 71 15.51 2.18 4.63
N LYS A 72 15.47 0.93 5.12
CA LYS A 72 16.23 -0.19 4.55
C LYS A 72 15.44 -0.99 3.53
N SER A 73 14.12 -0.99 3.66
CA SER A 73 13.18 -1.67 2.78
C SER A 73 11.79 -1.12 3.01
N LEU A 74 10.90 -1.26 2.02
CA LEU A 74 9.48 -0.96 2.14
C LEU A 74 8.65 -2.26 2.09
N ALA A 75 7.46 -2.17 2.67
CA ALA A 75 6.41 -3.18 2.56
C ALA A 75 5.08 -2.50 2.19
N LEU A 76 4.25 -3.23 1.44
CA LEU A 76 2.91 -2.82 1.05
C LEU A 76 1.94 -3.90 1.50
N ILE A 77 0.94 -3.49 2.27
CA ILE A 77 -0.24 -4.30 2.59
C ILE A 77 -1.43 -3.49 2.09
N MET A 78 -2.27 -4.12 1.28
CA MET A 78 -3.55 -3.56 0.86
C MET A 78 -4.65 -4.41 1.48
N ASP A 79 -5.37 -3.83 2.44
CA ASP A 79 -6.46 -4.46 3.17
C ASP A 79 -7.78 -3.69 3.01
N ASP A 80 -8.88 -4.42 3.10
CA ASP A 80 -10.24 -3.92 3.14
C ASP A 80 -10.86 -4.27 4.51
N PRO A 81 -10.95 -3.32 5.45
CA PRO A 81 -11.58 -3.55 6.75
C PRO A 81 -13.12 -3.58 6.67
N ASP A 82 -13.70 -3.18 5.54
CA ASP A 82 -15.15 -3.10 5.32
C ASP A 82 -15.72 -4.39 4.68
N ALA A 83 -14.86 -5.38 4.40
CA ALA A 83 -15.28 -6.62 3.76
C ALA A 83 -16.25 -7.43 4.66
N PRO A 84 -17.21 -8.16 4.08
CA PRO A 84 -18.11 -9.02 4.84
C PRO A 84 -17.31 -10.08 5.61
N GLY A 85 -17.40 -10.05 6.95
CA GLY A 85 -16.64 -10.96 7.81
C GLY A 85 -15.37 -10.35 8.44
N GLY A 86 -15.05 -9.08 8.14
CA GLY A 86 -13.96 -8.33 8.76
C GLY A 86 -12.87 -7.95 7.77
N MET A 87 -11.63 -7.90 8.27
CA MET A 87 -10.46 -7.50 7.48
C MET A 87 -10.16 -8.49 6.35
N TRP A 88 -9.99 -7.97 5.13
CA TRP A 88 -9.64 -8.76 3.96
C TRP A 88 -8.37 -8.23 3.28
N VAL A 89 -7.33 -9.04 3.20
CA VAL A 89 -6.05 -8.69 2.60
C VAL A 89 -6.09 -8.99 1.10
N HIS A 90 -5.97 -7.92 0.29
CA HIS A 90 -5.93 -7.96 -1.17
C HIS A 90 -4.52 -8.19 -1.72
N TRP A 91 -3.50 -7.62 -1.07
CA TRP A 91 -2.12 -7.72 -1.56
C TRP A 91 -1.09 -7.54 -0.45
N VAL A 92 -0.02 -8.34 -0.50
CA VAL A 92 1.12 -8.26 0.42
C VAL A 92 2.41 -8.30 -0.38
N VAL A 93 3.24 -7.27 -0.23
CA VAL A 93 4.55 -7.15 -0.89
C VAL A 93 5.58 -6.67 0.13
N TRP A 94 6.77 -7.27 0.19
CA TRP A 94 7.87 -6.83 1.04
C TRP A 94 9.22 -6.93 0.33
N ASN A 95 10.29 -6.49 1.00
CA ASN A 95 11.62 -6.32 0.41
C ASN A 95 11.63 -5.39 -0.81
N ILE A 96 10.74 -4.38 -0.81
CA ILE A 96 10.76 -3.34 -1.83
C ILE A 96 11.96 -2.42 -1.57
N ASP A 97 12.74 -2.12 -2.59
CA ASP A 97 13.86 -1.19 -2.49
C ASP A 97 13.37 0.18 -1.98
N PRO A 98 13.97 0.78 -0.93
CA PRO A 98 13.57 2.10 -0.43
C PRO A 98 13.73 3.24 -1.45
N MET A 99 14.49 3.04 -2.53
CA MET A 99 14.59 3.96 -3.66
C MET A 99 13.44 3.84 -4.66
N THR A 100 12.56 2.84 -4.51
CA THR A 100 11.36 2.69 -5.33
C THR A 100 10.47 3.94 -5.20
N ARG A 101 10.08 4.53 -6.32
CA ARG A 101 9.19 5.71 -6.39
C ARG A 101 7.84 5.40 -7.00
N ASP A 102 7.73 4.26 -7.67
CA ASP A 102 6.50 3.78 -8.25
C ASP A 102 6.45 2.26 -8.28
N ILE A 103 5.24 1.74 -8.28
CA ILE A 103 4.92 0.36 -8.62
C ILE A 103 3.99 0.45 -9.83
N GLY A 104 4.46 -0.04 -10.97
CA GLY A 104 3.68 -0.04 -12.20
C GLY A 104 2.39 -0.86 -12.06
N GLU A 105 1.41 -0.53 -12.89
CA GLU A 105 0.22 -1.35 -13.05
C GLU A 105 0.61 -2.78 -13.48
N ASN A 106 -0.12 -3.78 -12.96
CA ASN A 106 0.11 -5.20 -13.28
C ASN A 106 1.58 -5.62 -13.13
N SER A 107 2.23 -5.15 -12.07
CA SER A 107 3.67 -5.34 -11.86
C SER A 107 4.02 -5.40 -10.38
N VAL A 108 5.22 -5.89 -10.11
CA VAL A 108 5.80 -6.00 -8.77
C VAL A 108 7.20 -5.38 -8.84
N PRO A 109 7.65 -4.59 -7.84
CA PRO A 109 9.00 -4.04 -7.85
C PRO A 109 10.06 -5.12 -7.94
N GLY A 110 11.13 -4.84 -8.68
CA GLY A 110 12.26 -5.75 -8.82
C GLY A 110 12.86 -6.12 -7.47
N GLY A 111 13.11 -7.41 -7.23
CA GLY A 111 13.66 -7.91 -5.96
C GLY A 111 12.65 -8.05 -4.82
N ALA A 112 11.46 -7.47 -4.94
CA ALA A 112 10.40 -7.63 -3.95
C ALA A 112 9.83 -9.05 -3.94
N LYS A 113 9.21 -9.41 -2.81
CA LYS A 113 8.53 -10.69 -2.57
C LYS A 113 7.06 -10.45 -2.31
N GLN A 114 6.22 -11.40 -2.70
CA GLN A 114 4.78 -11.35 -2.49
C GLN A 114 4.34 -12.41 -1.47
N GLY A 115 3.34 -12.07 -0.67
CA GLY A 115 2.77 -12.95 0.36
C GLY A 115 1.45 -13.55 -0.05
N VAL A 116 1.07 -14.63 0.61
CA VAL A 116 -0.27 -15.21 0.48
C VAL A 116 -1.29 -14.24 1.10
N ASN A 117 -2.31 -13.89 0.32
CA ASN A 117 -3.43 -13.04 0.71
C ASN A 117 -4.69 -13.88 1.03
N ASP A 118 -5.81 -13.24 1.34
CA ASP A 118 -7.04 -13.96 1.75
C ASP A 118 -7.73 -14.70 0.60
N PHE A 119 -7.35 -14.42 -0.65
CA PHE A 119 -7.72 -15.26 -1.80
C PHE A 119 -6.92 -16.58 -1.86
N ARG A 120 -6.01 -16.82 -0.92
CA ARG A 120 -5.04 -17.94 -0.91
C ARG A 120 -4.11 -17.93 -2.12
N LYS A 121 -3.77 -16.74 -2.61
CA LYS A 121 -2.86 -16.52 -3.75
C LYS A 121 -1.78 -15.50 -3.36
N THR A 122 -0.68 -15.47 -4.10
CA THR A 122 0.37 -14.45 -3.92
C THR A 122 0.17 -13.14 -4.68
N PRO A 123 -0.34 -13.11 -5.93
CA PRO A 123 -0.58 -11.85 -6.62
C PRO A 123 -1.73 -11.07 -5.96
N TYR A 124 -1.79 -9.78 -6.30
CA TYR A 124 -2.95 -8.93 -6.08
C TYR A 124 -4.26 -9.66 -6.46
N GLY A 125 -5.27 -9.53 -5.61
CA GLY A 125 -6.65 -9.83 -5.94
C GLY A 125 -7.51 -8.60 -5.64
N GLY A 126 -8.26 -8.13 -6.63
CA GLY A 126 -9.01 -6.89 -6.55
C GLY A 126 -10.26 -6.98 -5.69
N PRO A 127 -10.84 -5.83 -5.33
CA PRO A 127 -12.13 -5.78 -4.64
C PRO A 127 -13.21 -6.54 -5.41
N CYS A 128 -13.96 -7.37 -4.68
CA CYS A 128 -15.09 -8.12 -5.22
C CYS A 128 -16.23 -8.18 -4.20
N PRO A 129 -16.81 -7.03 -3.82
CA PRO A 129 -17.89 -6.99 -2.84
C PRO A 129 -19.11 -7.76 -3.39
N PRO A 130 -19.89 -8.43 -2.51
CA PRO A 130 -21.15 -9.02 -2.93
C PRO A 130 -22.07 -7.95 -3.54
N SER A 131 -22.88 -8.34 -4.51
CA SER A 131 -23.89 -7.46 -5.09
C SER A 131 -24.83 -6.99 -3.97
N GLY A 132 -24.75 -5.70 -3.65
CA GLY A 132 -25.71 -5.03 -2.78
C GLY A 132 -27.03 -4.77 -3.49
#